data_AF-A0A093X0A6-F1
#
_entry.id   AF-A0A093X0A6-F1
#
_cell.length_a   1.000
_cell.length_b   1.000
_cell.length_c   1.000
_cell.angle_alpha   90.00
_cell.angle_beta   90.00
_cell.angle_gamma   90.00
#
_symmetry.space_group_name_H-M   'P 1'
#
loop_
_entity.id
_entity.type
_entity.pdbx_description
1 polymer ?
#
loop_
_entity_poly.entity_id
_entity_poly.type
_entity_poly.pdbx_seq_one_letter_code
_entity_poly.pdbx_strand_id
1 'polypeptide(L)'
;MMSLGSMGGGPRNSPGQQSSQVSTTTLLNALHNTYTSSQPYQLDASTSLVVNTWLTATQVDHEGAVGGVVDAALAARAWEHARRRAEDGCIMLGYGF
;
A
#
# COMPACT_ATOMS: atom_id res chain seq x y z
N MET A 1 42.61 24.27 2.06
CA MET A 1 41.33 24.39 2.79
C MET A 1 40.22 24.19 1.76
N MET A 2 39.65 22.99 1.70
CA MET A 2 38.65 22.60 0.69
C MET A 2 37.25 22.59 1.33
N SER A 3 36.31 23.25 0.66
CA SER A 3 34.95 23.51 1.11
C SER A 3 34.08 22.26 1.04
N LEU A 4 33.31 21.99 2.09
CA LEU A 4 32.43 20.83 2.20
C LEU A 4 31.16 21.04 1.36
N GLY A 5 30.87 20.04 0.52
CA GLY A 5 29.79 20.05 -0.46
C GLY A 5 28.39 20.02 0.15
N SER A 6 27.52 20.80 -0.50
CA SER A 6 26.06 20.78 -0.38
C SER A 6 25.49 19.39 -0.71
N MET A 7 24.59 18.88 0.13
CA MET A 7 23.59 17.90 -0.25
C MET A 7 22.24 18.36 0.30
N GLY A 8 21.40 18.85 -0.63
CA GLY A 8 20.08 19.38 -0.36
C GLY A 8 19.16 18.33 0.25
N GLY A 9 18.61 18.64 1.42
CA GLY A 9 17.44 17.97 1.96
C GLY A 9 16.20 18.45 1.22
N GLY A 10 15.83 17.74 0.16
CA GLY A 10 14.54 17.94 -0.50
C GLY A 10 13.38 17.76 0.49
N PRO A 11 12.23 18.41 0.25
CA PRO A 11 11.08 18.35 1.14
C PRO A 11 10.62 16.92 1.30
N ARG A 12 10.61 16.42 2.55
CA ARG A 12 9.91 15.19 2.92
C ARG A 12 8.44 15.42 2.68
N ASN A 13 7.96 14.99 1.51
CA ASN A 13 6.54 14.81 1.27
C ASN A 13 6.08 13.59 2.09
N SER A 14 5.95 13.77 3.40
CA SER A 14 5.04 12.94 4.18
C SER A 14 3.66 13.39 3.72
N PRO A 15 2.87 12.60 2.98
CA PRO A 15 1.46 12.91 2.88
C PRO A 15 0.95 12.73 4.30
N GLY A 16 0.79 13.84 5.01
CA GLY A 16 -0.06 13.88 6.18
C GLY A 16 -1.36 13.24 5.73
N GLN A 17 -1.66 12.09 6.30
CA GLN A 17 -2.87 11.34 6.07
C GLN A 17 -4.01 12.23 6.54
N GLN A 18 -4.42 13.18 5.70
CA GLN A 18 -5.63 13.93 5.88
C GLN A 18 -6.72 12.88 5.86
N SER A 19 -7.34 12.67 7.01
CA SER A 19 -8.59 11.92 7.13
C SER A 19 -9.65 12.70 6.36
N SER A 20 -9.59 12.64 5.04
CA SER A 20 -10.63 13.21 4.18
C SER A 20 -11.89 12.41 4.45
N GLN A 21 -13.00 13.08 4.67
CA GLN A 21 -14.29 12.40 4.75
C GLN A 21 -14.51 11.60 3.46
N VAL A 22 -14.39 10.28 3.57
CA VAL A 22 -14.59 9.39 2.43
C VAL A 22 -16.07 9.07 2.35
N SER A 23 -16.75 9.65 1.36
CA SER A 23 -18.08 9.17 1.00
C SER A 23 -17.96 7.78 0.37
N THR A 24 -18.99 6.94 0.52
CA THR A 24 -19.02 5.61 -0.11
C THR A 24 -18.75 5.69 -1.62
N THR A 25 -19.31 6.69 -2.29
CA THR A 25 -19.12 6.90 -3.74
C THR A 25 -17.67 7.23 -4.08
N THR A 26 -17.01 8.07 -3.27
CA THR A 26 -15.59 8.41 -3.45
C THR A 26 -14.71 7.17 -3.30
N LEU A 27 -15.00 6.33 -2.30
CA LEU A 27 -14.25 5.09 -2.07
C LEU A 27 -14.42 4.12 -3.25
N LEU A 28 -15.66 3.91 -3.71
CA LEU A 28 -15.94 3.02 -4.83
C LEU A 28 -15.23 3.47 -6.11
N ASN A 29 -15.22 4.78 -6.39
CA ASN A 29 -14.50 5.31 -7.54
C ASN A 29 -12.98 5.12 -7.41
N ALA A 30 -12.43 5.32 -6.21
CA ALA A 30 -11.01 5.08 -5.97
C ALA A 30 -10.64 3.60 -6.15
N LEU A 31 -11.44 2.68 -5.60
CA LEU A 31 -11.25 1.24 -5.75
C LEU A 31 -11.37 0.78 -7.21
N HIS A 32 -12.25 1.39 -8.01
CA HIS A 32 -12.35 1.12 -9.43
C HIS A 32 -11.07 1.50 -10.19
N ASN A 33 -10.48 2.66 -9.85
CA ASN A 33 -9.22 3.10 -10.44
C ASN A 33 -8.07 2.16 -10.06
N THR A 34 -7.96 1.76 -8.79
CA THR A 34 -6.90 0.85 -8.33
C THR A 34 -7.07 -0.56 -8.86
N TYR A 35 -8.31 -1.01 -9.07
CA TYR A 35 -8.61 -2.25 -9.79
C TYR A 35 -8.05 -2.22 -11.22
N THR A 36 -8.30 -1.13 -11.94
CA THR A 36 -7.89 -0.98 -13.35
C THR A 36 -6.37 -0.88 -13.48
N SER A 37 -5.68 -0.31 -12.48
CA SER A 37 -4.22 -0.22 -12.46
C SER A 37 -3.53 -1.39 -11.76
N SER A 38 -4.28 -2.37 -11.27
CA SER A 38 -3.75 -3.51 -10.50
C SER A 38 -2.89 -3.08 -9.31
N GLN A 39 -3.32 -2.02 -8.61
CA GLN A 39 -2.63 -1.48 -7.44
C GLN A 39 -3.45 -1.70 -6.16
N PRO A 40 -2.78 -1.81 -4.98
CA PRO A 40 -3.47 -1.77 -3.70
C PRO A 40 -3.95 -0.36 -3.36
N TYR A 41 -5.09 -0.25 -2.67
CA TYR A 41 -5.60 1.01 -2.12
C TYR A 41 -5.27 1.09 -0.62
N GLN A 42 -4.44 2.03 -0.21
CA GLN A 42 -4.15 2.27 1.21
C GLN A 42 -5.29 3.04 1.86
N LEU A 43 -5.94 2.45 2.87
CA LEU A 43 -6.98 3.11 3.65
C LEU A 43 -6.35 3.88 4.82
N ASP A 44 -5.45 3.22 5.55
CA ASP A 44 -4.64 3.81 6.59
C ASP A 44 -3.20 3.24 6.61
N ALA A 45 -2.40 3.52 7.64
CA ALA A 45 -1.00 3.05 7.69
C ALA A 45 -0.87 1.51 7.84
N SER A 46 -1.89 0.88 8.41
CA SER A 46 -2.01 -0.54 8.78
C SER A 46 -3.08 -1.30 7.99
N THR A 47 -3.88 -0.61 7.18
CA THR A 47 -5.03 -1.18 6.49
C THR A 47 -4.98 -0.85 5.00
N SER A 48 -5.03 -1.89 4.18
CA SER A 48 -5.11 -1.79 2.72
C SER A 48 -6.30 -2.58 2.18
N LEU A 49 -6.89 -2.10 1.10
CA LEU A 49 -7.91 -2.80 0.34
C LEU A 49 -7.35 -3.19 -1.03
N VAL A 50 -7.61 -4.41 -1.45
CA VAL A 50 -7.26 -4.92 -2.78
C VAL A 50 -8.51 -5.47 -3.46
N VAL A 51 -8.63 -5.24 -4.76
CA VAL A 51 -9.74 -5.75 -5.57
C VAL A 51 -9.18 -6.76 -6.55
N ASN A 52 -9.37 -8.03 -6.25
CA ASN A 52 -8.96 -9.13 -7.10
C ASN A 52 -10.16 -9.76 -7.79
N THR A 53 -10.06 -9.91 -9.10
CA THR A 53 -11.02 -10.64 -9.93
C THR A 53 -10.31 -11.83 -10.56
N TRP A 54 -11.07 -12.76 -11.14
CA TRP A 54 -10.47 -13.87 -11.88
C TRP A 54 -9.61 -13.40 -13.06
N LEU A 55 -9.98 -12.27 -13.67
CA LEU A 55 -9.21 -11.64 -14.74
C LEU A 55 -7.88 -11.10 -14.21
N THR A 56 -7.88 -10.38 -13.10
CA THR A 56 -6.63 -9.80 -12.55
C THR A 56 -5.74 -10.86 -11.91
N ALA A 57 -6.30 -11.92 -11.34
CA ALA A 57 -5.53 -13.01 -10.73
C ALA A 57 -4.77 -13.89 -11.74
N THR A 58 -5.16 -13.84 -13.03
CA THR A 58 -4.50 -14.59 -14.11
C THR A 58 -3.52 -13.73 -14.90
N GLN A 59 -3.46 -12.42 -14.63
CA GLN A 59 -2.51 -11.51 -15.25
C GLN A 59 -1.17 -11.57 -14.51
N VAL A 60 -0.09 -11.41 -15.28
CA VAL A 60 1.26 -11.27 -14.76
C VAL A 60 1.42 -9.82 -14.32
N ASP A 61 1.81 -9.59 -13.07
CA ASP A 61 2.08 -8.25 -12.56
C ASP A 61 3.38 -7.66 -13.17
N HIS A 62 3.68 -6.40 -12.81
CA HIS A 62 4.88 -5.71 -13.32
C HIS A 62 6.19 -6.37 -12.87
N GLU A 63 6.15 -7.17 -11.82
CA GLU A 63 7.26 -7.90 -11.22
C GLU A 63 7.40 -9.32 -11.79
N GLY A 64 6.52 -9.72 -12.72
CA GLY A 64 6.56 -11.03 -13.38
C GLY A 64 5.88 -12.14 -12.57
N ALA A 65 5.22 -11.82 -11.46
CA ALA A 65 4.47 -12.78 -10.67
C ALA A 65 3.05 -12.97 -11.24
N VAL A 66 2.63 -14.23 -11.31
CA VAL A 66 1.24 -14.58 -11.64
C VAL A 66 0.45 -14.65 -10.35
N GLY A 67 -0.59 -13.83 -10.21
CA GLY A 67 -1.46 -13.87 -9.04
C GLY A 67 -2.30 -12.62 -8.85
N GLY A 68 -3.10 -12.61 -7.80
CA GLY A 68 -3.85 -11.42 -7.40
C GLY A 68 -2.94 -10.34 -6.82
N VAL A 69 -3.40 -9.09 -6.88
CA VAL A 69 -2.74 -7.95 -6.27
C VAL A 69 -2.72 -8.11 -4.75
N VAL A 70 -1.55 -7.93 -4.15
CA VAL A 70 -1.33 -7.90 -2.69
C VAL A 70 -0.50 -6.68 -2.32
N ASP A 71 -0.71 -6.16 -1.12
CA ASP A 71 0.07 -5.03 -0.61
C ASP A 71 1.35 -5.51 0.11
N ALA A 72 2.42 -5.67 -0.66
CA ALA A 72 3.72 -6.08 -0.12
C ALA A 72 4.33 -5.03 0.84
N ALA A 73 4.03 -3.75 0.63
CA ALA A 73 4.54 -2.68 1.47
C ALA A 73 3.90 -2.72 2.87
N LEU A 74 2.61 -3.05 2.97
CA LEU A 74 1.95 -3.29 4.25
C LEU A 74 2.57 -4.48 4.98
N ALA A 75 2.80 -5.60 4.28
CA ALA A 75 3.43 -6.78 4.86
C ALA A 75 4.84 -6.48 5.39
N ALA A 76 5.65 -5.72 4.64
CA ALA A 76 6.96 -5.28 5.08
C ALA A 76 6.90 -4.41 6.33
N ARG A 77 5.96 -3.45 6.40
CA ARG A 77 5.75 -2.61 7.59
C ARG A 77 5.35 -3.44 8.81
N ALA A 78 4.43 -4.39 8.65
CA ALA A 78 3.98 -5.28 9.72
C ALA A 78 5.14 -6.14 10.25
N TRP A 79 5.93 -6.72 9.35
CA TRP A 79 7.11 -7.51 9.71
C TRP A 79 8.17 -6.67 10.42
N GLU A 80 8.48 -5.48 9.92
CA GLU A 80 9.43 -4.58 10.58
C GLU A 80 8.97 -4.17 11.97
N HIS A 81 7.68 -3.94 12.15
CA HIS A 81 7.09 -3.61 13.44
C HIS A 81 7.28 -4.74 14.46
N ALA A 82 6.88 -5.96 14.09
CA ALA A 82 7.04 -7.16 14.89
C ALA A 82 8.51 -7.42 15.24
N ARG A 83 9.40 -7.34 14.24
CA ARG A 83 10.84 -7.54 14.41
C ARG A 83 11.47 -6.52 15.37
N ARG A 84 11.08 -5.25 15.29
CA ARG A 84 11.64 -4.20 16.16
C ARG A 84 11.17 -4.32 17.61
N ARG A 85 9.98 -4.88 17.85
CA ARG A 85 9.43 -5.09 19.20
C ARG A 85 9.72 -6.46 19.79
N ALA A 86 10.22 -7.39 18.97
CA ALA A 86 10.29 -8.81 19.33
C ALA A 86 8.92 -9.35 19.78
N GLU A 87 7.87 -8.91 19.08
CA GLU A 87 6.48 -9.31 19.31
C GLU A 87 5.99 -10.12 18.10
N ASP A 88 4.93 -10.92 18.32
CA ASP A 88 4.26 -11.62 17.24
C ASP A 88 3.41 -10.63 16.42
N GLY A 89 3.50 -10.73 15.09
CA GLY A 89 2.68 -9.98 14.15
C GLY A 89 1.73 -10.90 13.40
N CYS A 90 0.51 -10.43 13.11
CA CYS A 90 -0.41 -11.12 12.21
C CYS A 90 -0.98 -10.14 11.18
N ILE A 91 -1.22 -10.64 9.96
CA ILE A 91 -1.95 -9.92 8.93
C ILE A 91 -3.34 -10.55 8.85
N MET A 92 -4.36 -9.76 9.08
CA MET A 92 -5.75 -10.21 8.94
C MET A 92 -6.23 -9.97 7.51
N LEU A 93 -6.73 -11.02 6.87
CA LEU A 93 -7.34 -10.95 5.55
C LEU A 93 -8.86 -11.04 5.71
N GLY A 94 -9.56 -9.96 5.34
CA GLY A 94 -11.01 -9.94 5.22
C GLY A 94 -11.41 -10.03 3.74
N TYR A 95 -12.48 -10.77 3.45
CA TYR A 95 -13.11 -10.80 2.13
C TYR A 95 -14.54 -10.24 2.23
N GLY A 96 -14.99 -9.52 1.20
CA GLY A 96 -16.38 -9.09 1.04
C GLY A 96 -17.12 -10.05 0.11
N PHE A 97 -18.35 -10.43 0.47
CA PHE A 97 -19.25 -11.26 -0.34
C PHE A 97 -20.20 -10.39 -1.18
#